data_AF-D2ZNP3-F1
#
_entry.id   AF-D2ZNP3-F1
#
_cell.length_a   1.000
_cell.length_b   1.000
_cell.length_c   1.000
_cell.angle_alpha   90.00
_cell.angle_beta   90.00
_cell.angle_gamma   90.00
#
_symmetry.space_group_name_H-M   'P 1'
#
loop_
_entity.id
_entity.type
_entity.pdbx_description
1 polymer ?
#
loop_
_entity_poly.entity_id
_entity_poly.type
_entity_poly.pdbx_seq_one_letter_code
_entity_poly.pdbx_strand_id
1 'polypeptide(L)'
;MRNIIVKELNQTYIEDIDIEIVERKGIGHPDSISDGIGETVSEALCKMYMDELGGVLHHNTDEVQITAGESNPVFGGGKILKPIDILLTGRGVSEYDGIKFPLDRVAIEAAKNFLDDTIINLDVELDTVVECKIGHGSGDLVDVFKREGAPSSNDTSFGVGYAPFSETETLVKATEELLNSKPFKAKHPAVGEDIKVMGLREGEKITLTIGCAMVSKFVANREEYIAVREELKDIVSDLATKYTNREVEVFVNTADNDDATDESGYYLTVTGTSAEMGDDGSVGRGNRANGLITPCRPMSMEASSGKNPINHVGKIYNILSNEIAKDVVENVEGIKQMNVMILSQIGKPIDQPKAASTQVILEDGVKLEDVDKKVEQIVDRWLEDISIITENVVQGKTRTF
;
A
#
# COMPACT_ATOMS: atom_id res chain seq x y z
N MET A 1 -27.47 15.24 9.68
CA MET A 1 -26.34 16.15 9.93
C MET A 1 -25.21 15.28 10.42
N ARG A 2 -24.09 15.27 9.69
CA ARG A 2 -22.94 14.40 9.97
C ARG A 2 -22.19 14.91 11.20
N ASN A 3 -21.55 14.03 11.95
CA ASN A 3 -20.79 14.41 13.15
C ASN A 3 -19.34 14.79 12.78
N ILE A 4 -19.18 15.98 12.21
CA ILE A 4 -17.89 16.52 11.79
C ILE A 4 -17.33 17.40 12.92
N ILE A 5 -16.06 17.19 13.24
CA ILE A 5 -15.39 17.86 14.36
C ILE A 5 -14.09 18.47 13.84
N VAL A 6 -14.00 19.79 13.79
CA VAL A 6 -12.78 20.51 13.40
C VAL A 6 -12.10 21.06 14.64
N LYS A 7 -10.81 20.76 14.82
CA LYS A 7 -10.00 21.20 15.96
C LYS A 7 -8.59 21.56 15.54
N GLU A 8 -7.95 22.42 16.32
CA GLU A 8 -6.51 22.60 16.25
C GLU A 8 -5.78 21.34 16.77
N LEU A 9 -4.69 20.97 16.12
CA LEU A 9 -3.79 19.89 16.52
C LEU A 9 -2.68 20.46 17.40
N ASN A 10 -2.72 20.12 18.69
CA ASN A 10 -1.69 20.53 19.66
C ASN A 10 -0.45 19.62 19.57
N GLN A 11 0.21 19.62 18.41
CA GLN A 11 1.47 18.91 18.16
C GLN A 11 2.40 19.80 17.36
N THR A 12 3.71 19.53 17.46
CA THR A 12 4.70 20.14 16.58
C THR A 12 4.43 19.71 15.13
N TYR A 13 4.57 20.64 14.19
CA TYR A 13 4.49 20.34 12.76
C TYR A 13 5.53 19.28 12.38
N ILE A 14 5.17 18.36 11.48
CA ILE A 14 6.03 17.20 11.16
C ILE A 14 7.45 17.61 10.73
N GLU A 15 7.62 18.70 9.99
CA GLU A 15 8.94 19.16 9.54
C GLU A 15 9.77 19.78 10.67
N ASP A 16 9.11 20.22 11.74
CA ASP A 16 9.72 20.92 12.86
C ASP A 16 10.08 19.97 14.02
N ILE A 17 9.83 18.66 13.90
CA ILE A 17 10.25 17.66 14.90
C ILE A 17 11.72 17.25 14.69
N ASP A 18 12.40 16.90 15.79
CA ASP A 18 13.81 16.52 15.78
C ASP A 18 14.08 15.20 15.06
N ILE A 19 13.17 14.21 15.20
CA ILE A 19 13.33 12.86 14.67
C ILE A 19 12.07 12.45 13.91
N GLU A 20 12.22 12.08 12.65
CA GLU A 20 11.16 11.51 11.82
C GLU A 20 11.62 10.18 11.22
N ILE A 21 10.74 9.18 11.28
CA ILE A 21 10.99 7.86 10.69
C ILE A 21 9.86 7.58 9.70
N VAL A 22 10.24 7.17 8.49
CA VAL A 22 9.31 6.77 7.44
C VAL A 22 9.83 5.51 6.76
N GLU A 23 8.95 4.56 6.53
CA GLU A 23 9.27 3.35 5.77
C GLU A 23 8.28 3.16 4.63
N ARG A 24 8.78 2.60 3.52
CA ARG A 24 7.97 2.05 2.45
C ARG A 24 8.49 0.68 2.04
N LYS A 25 7.60 -0.29 2.01
CA LYS A 25 7.83 -1.60 1.42
C LYS A 25 7.33 -1.56 -0.02
N GLY A 26 8.23 -1.80 -0.97
CA GLY A 26 7.95 -1.75 -2.40
C GLY A 26 7.16 -2.97 -2.88
N ILE A 27 6.80 -2.95 -4.15
CA ILE A 27 5.82 -3.89 -4.71
C ILE A 27 6.26 -5.36 -4.66
N GLY A 28 7.56 -5.64 -4.70
CA GLY A 28 8.10 -7.01 -4.59
C GLY A 28 8.40 -7.48 -3.17
N HIS A 29 8.20 -6.63 -2.15
CA HIS A 29 8.35 -7.07 -0.76
C HIS A 29 7.23 -8.05 -0.39
N PRO A 30 7.48 -9.17 0.31
CA PRO A 30 6.48 -10.21 0.59
C PRO A 30 5.15 -9.70 1.21
N ASP A 31 5.21 -8.79 2.18
CA ASP A 31 4.00 -8.15 2.73
C ASP A 31 3.21 -7.36 1.67
N SER A 32 3.89 -6.62 0.79
CA SER A 32 3.26 -5.82 -0.27
C SER A 32 2.71 -6.70 -1.41
N ILE A 33 3.37 -7.82 -1.71
CA ILE A 33 2.84 -8.86 -2.59
C ILE A 33 1.55 -9.42 -1.98
N SER A 34 1.52 -9.67 -0.67
CA SER A 34 0.32 -10.17 0.02
C SER A 34 -0.83 -9.17 -0.07
N ASP A 35 -0.56 -7.87 0.19
CA ASP A 35 -1.53 -6.79 0.02
C ASP A 35 -2.03 -6.70 -1.44
N GLY A 36 -1.13 -6.74 -2.42
CA GLY A 36 -1.47 -6.66 -3.84
C GLY A 36 -2.29 -7.85 -4.34
N ILE A 37 -1.98 -9.06 -3.91
CA ILE A 37 -2.79 -10.26 -4.19
C ILE A 37 -4.17 -10.11 -3.54
N GLY A 38 -4.23 -9.75 -2.26
CA GLY A 38 -5.50 -9.59 -1.55
C GLY A 38 -6.44 -8.62 -2.27
N GLU A 39 -5.91 -7.47 -2.70
CA GLU A 39 -6.67 -6.47 -3.45
C GLU A 39 -7.08 -6.95 -4.85
N THR A 40 -6.14 -7.50 -5.63
CA THR A 40 -6.42 -7.97 -6.99
C THR A 40 -7.47 -9.08 -7.00
N VAL A 41 -7.46 -9.96 -5.99
CA VAL A 41 -8.50 -10.97 -5.81
C VAL A 41 -9.85 -10.32 -5.49
N SER A 42 -9.91 -9.31 -4.62
CA SER A 42 -11.15 -8.58 -4.32
C SER A 42 -11.72 -7.90 -5.57
N GLU A 43 -10.88 -7.23 -6.36
CA GLU A 43 -11.27 -6.61 -7.63
C GLU A 43 -11.82 -7.65 -8.63
N ALA A 44 -11.14 -8.80 -8.76
CA ALA A 44 -11.57 -9.88 -9.65
C ALA A 44 -12.92 -10.48 -9.22
N LEU A 45 -13.15 -10.64 -7.91
CA LEU A 45 -14.44 -11.08 -7.38
C LEU A 45 -15.53 -10.02 -7.61
N CYS A 46 -15.23 -8.73 -7.38
CA CYS A 46 -16.16 -7.64 -7.69
C CYS A 46 -16.58 -7.68 -9.15
N LYS A 47 -15.62 -7.80 -10.07
CA LYS A 47 -15.88 -7.88 -11.51
C LYS A 47 -16.75 -9.09 -11.87
N MET A 48 -16.43 -10.27 -11.34
CA MET A 48 -17.22 -11.49 -11.56
C MET A 48 -18.68 -11.30 -11.10
N TYR A 49 -18.91 -10.77 -9.89
CA TYR A 49 -20.27 -10.54 -9.41
C TYR A 49 -20.99 -9.47 -10.23
N MET A 50 -20.29 -8.40 -10.62
CA MET A 50 -20.84 -7.34 -11.44
C MET A 50 -21.27 -7.84 -12.83
N ASP A 51 -20.44 -8.67 -13.47
CA ASP A 51 -20.72 -9.21 -14.81
C ASP A 51 -21.93 -10.17 -14.80
N GLU A 52 -22.09 -10.96 -13.73
CA GLU A 52 -23.17 -11.97 -13.62
C GLU A 52 -24.47 -11.42 -13.01
N LEU A 53 -24.37 -10.51 -12.02
CA LEU A 53 -25.51 -10.05 -11.21
C LEU A 53 -25.81 -8.56 -11.33
N GLY A 54 -24.91 -7.76 -11.92
CA GLY A 54 -25.02 -6.31 -11.94
C GLY A 54 -24.78 -5.63 -10.58
N GLY A 55 -24.25 -6.37 -9.60
CA GLY A 55 -23.96 -5.90 -8.24
C GLY A 55 -22.82 -6.69 -7.61
N VAL A 56 -22.35 -6.26 -6.43
CA VAL A 56 -21.25 -6.92 -5.71
C VAL A 56 -21.82 -7.71 -4.54
N LEU A 57 -21.42 -8.98 -4.42
CA LEU A 57 -21.71 -9.83 -3.26
C LEU A 57 -20.67 -9.60 -2.15
N HIS A 58 -21.07 -9.90 -0.91
CA HIS A 58 -20.16 -9.87 0.23
C HIS A 58 -18.92 -10.78 0.01
N HIS A 59 -17.74 -10.22 0.24
CA HIS A 59 -16.47 -10.93 0.23
C HIS A 59 -15.42 -10.12 0.99
N ASN A 60 -14.44 -10.77 1.59
CA ASN A 60 -13.22 -10.15 2.13
C ASN A 60 -12.07 -11.11 1.89
N THR A 61 -11.06 -10.68 1.14
CA THR A 61 -9.87 -11.46 0.74
C THR A 61 -8.61 -10.84 1.31
N ASP A 62 -8.74 -10.21 2.47
CA ASP A 62 -7.73 -9.47 3.21
C ASP A 62 -6.88 -10.36 4.12
N GLU A 63 -6.79 -11.65 3.81
CA GLU A 63 -6.10 -12.67 4.60
C GLU A 63 -5.29 -13.57 3.66
N VAL A 64 -4.26 -12.99 3.03
CA VAL A 64 -3.26 -13.70 2.23
C VAL A 64 -2.02 -13.93 3.07
N GLN A 65 -1.51 -15.17 3.03
CA GLN A 65 -0.25 -15.55 3.65
C GLN A 65 0.71 -16.08 2.60
N ILE A 66 1.91 -15.53 2.60
CA ILE A 66 3.04 -16.03 1.82
C ILE A 66 3.99 -16.73 2.79
N THR A 67 4.39 -17.95 2.44
CA THR A 67 5.49 -18.67 3.09
C THR A 67 6.62 -18.81 2.09
N ALA A 68 7.82 -18.46 2.55
CA ALA A 68 8.96 -18.36 1.67
C ALA A 68 9.35 -19.70 1.00
N GLY A 69 9.85 -19.56 -0.22
CA GLY A 69 10.48 -20.63 -0.97
C GLY A 69 11.89 -20.94 -0.47
N GLU A 70 12.67 -21.58 -1.33
CA GLU A 70 14.11 -21.73 -1.18
C GLU A 70 14.74 -21.53 -2.56
N SER A 71 15.77 -20.71 -2.66
CA SER A 71 16.50 -20.46 -3.91
C SER A 71 18.00 -20.62 -3.71
N ASN A 72 18.72 -20.78 -4.82
CA ASN A 72 20.18 -20.77 -4.85
C ASN A 72 20.64 -19.79 -5.95
N PRO A 73 20.61 -18.48 -5.66
CA PRO A 73 21.10 -17.45 -6.55
C PRO A 73 22.62 -17.58 -6.70
N VAL A 74 23.12 -17.46 -7.93
CA VAL A 74 24.55 -17.40 -8.23
C VAL A 74 24.79 -16.26 -9.20
N PHE A 75 25.99 -15.69 -9.24
CA PHE A 75 26.26 -14.68 -10.27
C PHE A 75 26.01 -15.25 -11.68
N GLY A 76 25.27 -14.52 -12.50
CA GLY A 76 24.85 -14.92 -13.84
C GLY A 76 23.67 -15.89 -13.90
N GLY A 77 23.03 -16.23 -12.77
CA GLY A 77 21.81 -17.05 -12.77
C GLY A 77 21.47 -17.67 -11.42
N GLY A 78 21.11 -18.94 -11.41
CA GLY A 78 20.61 -19.62 -10.22
C GLY A 78 19.29 -20.32 -10.51
N LYS A 79 18.66 -20.81 -9.45
CA LYS A 79 17.41 -21.56 -9.56
C LYS A 79 16.60 -21.48 -8.28
N ILE A 80 15.30 -21.58 -8.44
CA ILE A 80 14.39 -21.91 -7.35
C ILE A 80 14.53 -23.40 -7.03
N LEU A 81 14.70 -23.71 -5.74
CA LEU A 81 14.81 -25.06 -5.19
C LEU A 81 13.47 -25.53 -4.63
N LYS A 82 12.73 -24.62 -4.00
CA LYS A 82 11.40 -24.83 -3.46
C LYS A 82 10.53 -23.61 -3.81
N PRO A 83 9.34 -23.81 -4.39
CA PRO A 83 8.46 -22.71 -4.77
C PRO A 83 7.97 -21.94 -3.54
N ILE A 84 7.60 -20.68 -3.76
CA ILE A 84 6.90 -19.82 -2.81
C ILE A 84 5.49 -20.39 -2.60
N ASP A 85 5.06 -20.55 -1.35
CA ASP A 85 3.72 -21.03 -1.04
C ASP A 85 2.81 -19.86 -0.69
N ILE A 86 1.65 -19.76 -1.35
CA ILE A 86 0.73 -18.63 -1.25
C ILE A 86 -0.64 -19.16 -0.92
N LEU A 87 -1.12 -18.83 0.29
CA LEU A 87 -2.43 -19.21 0.78
C LEU A 87 -3.39 -18.02 0.71
N LEU A 88 -4.41 -18.14 -0.14
CA LEU A 88 -5.53 -17.20 -0.21
C LEU A 88 -6.61 -17.64 0.78
N THR A 89 -6.92 -16.80 1.77
CA THR A 89 -8.03 -17.06 2.70
C THR A 89 -9.00 -15.87 2.74
N GLY A 90 -10.00 -15.95 3.64
CA GLY A 90 -11.04 -14.94 3.78
C GLY A 90 -12.44 -15.50 3.53
N ARG A 91 -13.33 -14.67 2.97
CA ARG A 91 -14.75 -14.97 2.71
C ARG A 91 -15.17 -14.56 1.31
N GLY A 92 -16.02 -15.34 0.67
CA GLY A 92 -16.75 -14.94 -0.54
C GLY A 92 -17.97 -15.82 -0.79
N VAL A 93 -18.73 -15.54 -1.85
CA VAL A 93 -19.99 -16.22 -2.16
C VAL A 93 -19.80 -17.06 -3.42
N SER A 94 -19.89 -18.38 -3.29
CA SER A 94 -19.78 -19.31 -4.43
C SER A 94 -21.13 -19.68 -5.06
N GLU A 95 -22.24 -19.32 -4.41
CA GLU A 95 -23.58 -19.54 -4.95
C GLU A 95 -24.55 -18.46 -4.46
N TYR A 96 -25.35 -17.89 -5.36
CA TYR A 96 -26.42 -16.94 -5.05
C TYR A 96 -27.61 -17.18 -5.97
N ASP A 97 -28.80 -17.35 -5.39
CA ASP A 97 -30.05 -17.65 -6.14
C ASP A 97 -29.92 -18.77 -7.19
N GLY A 98 -29.14 -19.80 -6.87
CA GLY A 98 -28.88 -20.96 -7.74
C GLY A 98 -27.83 -20.74 -8.85
N ILE A 99 -27.28 -19.53 -8.97
CA ILE A 99 -26.13 -19.22 -9.82
C ILE A 99 -24.86 -19.60 -9.07
N LYS A 100 -23.99 -20.41 -9.70
CA LYS A 100 -22.72 -20.85 -9.11
C LYS A 100 -21.56 -20.06 -9.67
N PHE A 101 -20.72 -19.54 -8.78
CA PHE A 101 -19.53 -18.77 -9.11
C PHE A 101 -18.27 -19.63 -8.99
N PRO A 102 -17.36 -19.57 -9.97
CA PRO A 102 -16.07 -20.26 -9.91
C PRO A 102 -15.08 -19.48 -9.02
N LEU A 103 -15.46 -19.24 -7.75
CA LEU A 103 -14.73 -18.38 -6.81
C LEU A 103 -13.24 -18.73 -6.71
N ASP A 104 -12.92 -19.99 -6.40
CA ASP A 104 -11.54 -20.42 -6.20
C ASP A 104 -10.70 -20.21 -7.46
N ARG A 105 -11.29 -20.51 -8.63
CA ARG A 105 -10.61 -20.33 -9.92
C ARG A 105 -10.30 -18.86 -10.16
N VAL A 106 -11.27 -17.97 -9.94
CA VAL A 106 -11.09 -16.52 -10.13
C VAL A 106 -10.03 -15.97 -9.17
N ALA A 107 -10.04 -16.42 -7.91
CA ALA A 107 -9.05 -15.98 -6.93
C ALA A 107 -7.62 -16.44 -7.29
N ILE A 108 -7.45 -17.72 -7.67
CA ILE A 108 -6.14 -18.26 -8.08
C ILE A 108 -5.64 -17.54 -9.34
N GLU A 109 -6.50 -17.35 -10.34
CA GLU A 109 -6.14 -16.68 -11.60
C GLU A 109 -5.75 -15.22 -11.35
N ALA A 110 -6.50 -14.49 -10.52
CA ALA A 110 -6.19 -13.11 -10.14
C ALA A 110 -4.85 -12.98 -9.40
N ALA A 111 -4.59 -13.85 -8.43
CA ALA A 111 -3.31 -13.87 -7.71
C ALA A 111 -2.13 -14.15 -8.64
N LYS A 112 -2.27 -15.13 -9.55
CA LYS A 112 -1.22 -15.47 -10.52
C LYS A 112 -0.96 -14.34 -11.51
N ASN A 113 -2.01 -13.71 -12.04
CA ASN A 113 -1.86 -12.58 -12.95
C ASN A 113 -1.18 -11.39 -12.26
N PHE A 114 -1.54 -11.12 -10.99
CA PHE A 114 -0.85 -10.08 -10.21
C PHE A 114 0.65 -10.36 -10.11
N LEU A 115 1.04 -11.60 -9.78
CA LEU A 115 2.45 -11.98 -9.67
C LEU A 115 3.20 -11.86 -11.00
N ASP A 116 2.60 -12.31 -12.10
CA ASP A 116 3.18 -12.26 -13.45
C ASP A 116 3.40 -10.81 -13.93
N ASP A 117 2.43 -9.92 -13.64
CA ASP A 117 2.52 -8.50 -13.98
C ASP A 117 3.50 -7.73 -13.07
N THR A 118 3.75 -8.24 -11.85
CA THR A 118 4.46 -7.52 -10.79
C THR A 118 5.93 -7.93 -10.68
N ILE A 119 6.24 -9.22 -10.67
CA ILE A 119 7.60 -9.74 -10.43
C ILE A 119 8.16 -10.27 -11.74
N ILE A 120 8.92 -9.43 -12.45
CA ILE A 120 9.30 -9.64 -13.86
C ILE A 120 10.03 -10.97 -14.09
N ASN A 121 10.77 -11.46 -13.10
CA ASN A 121 11.64 -12.63 -13.24
C ASN A 121 11.15 -13.87 -12.49
N LEU A 122 9.91 -13.85 -11.96
CA LEU A 122 9.26 -14.99 -11.33
C LEU A 122 8.48 -15.81 -12.37
N ASP A 123 8.78 -17.10 -12.50
CA ASP A 123 7.90 -17.99 -13.26
C ASP A 123 6.76 -18.43 -12.35
N VAL A 124 5.60 -17.79 -12.45
CA VAL A 124 4.47 -18.04 -11.54
C VAL A 124 4.03 -19.51 -11.53
N GLU A 125 4.15 -20.24 -12.64
CA GLU A 125 3.70 -21.63 -12.72
C GLU A 125 4.70 -22.62 -12.10
N LEU A 126 6.00 -22.32 -12.16
CA LEU A 126 7.05 -23.19 -11.65
C LEU A 126 7.56 -22.82 -10.26
N ASP A 127 7.58 -21.51 -9.96
CA ASP A 127 8.21 -20.95 -8.77
C ASP A 127 7.21 -20.64 -7.65
N THR A 128 5.91 -20.84 -7.88
CA THR A 128 4.87 -20.62 -6.87
C THR A 128 3.88 -21.78 -6.75
N VAL A 129 3.27 -21.90 -5.57
CA VAL A 129 2.09 -22.71 -5.32
C VAL A 129 1.02 -21.80 -4.76
N VAL A 130 -0.07 -21.61 -5.50
CA VAL A 130 -1.20 -20.79 -5.07
C VAL A 130 -2.35 -21.70 -4.64
N GLU A 131 -2.62 -21.74 -3.34
CA GLU A 131 -3.75 -22.47 -2.75
C GLU A 131 -4.87 -21.50 -2.34
N CYS A 132 -6.10 -21.81 -2.73
CA CYS A 132 -7.28 -21.08 -2.27
C CYS A 132 -8.03 -21.86 -1.19
N LYS A 133 -8.21 -21.22 -0.04
CA LYS A 133 -9.05 -21.67 1.08
C LYS A 133 -10.06 -20.60 1.49
N ILE A 134 -10.50 -19.76 0.56
CA ILE A 134 -11.54 -18.76 0.83
C ILE A 134 -12.82 -19.48 1.27
N GLY A 135 -13.32 -19.10 2.46
CA GLY A 135 -14.52 -19.68 3.03
C GLY A 135 -15.79 -19.11 2.42
N HIS A 136 -16.85 -19.92 2.44
CA HIS A 136 -18.18 -19.49 2.03
C HIS A 136 -18.78 -18.52 3.05
N GLY A 137 -19.18 -17.32 2.60
CA GLY A 137 -19.92 -16.32 3.37
C GLY A 137 -21.43 -16.38 3.11
N SER A 138 -22.23 -15.71 3.95
CA SER A 138 -23.64 -15.45 3.66
C SER A 138 -23.75 -14.43 2.52
N GLY A 139 -24.57 -14.74 1.50
CA GLY A 139 -24.72 -13.90 0.31
C GLY A 139 -25.77 -12.82 0.49
N ASP A 140 -25.33 -11.63 0.90
CA ASP A 140 -26.12 -10.40 0.71
C ASP A 140 -25.64 -9.73 -0.59
N LEU A 141 -26.56 -9.56 -1.55
CA LEU A 141 -26.31 -8.83 -2.79
C LEU A 141 -26.50 -7.34 -2.59
N VAL A 142 -25.48 -6.58 -2.96
CA VAL A 142 -25.51 -5.13 -2.91
C VAL A 142 -25.31 -4.58 -4.32
N ASP A 143 -26.36 -3.98 -4.89
CA ASP A 143 -26.26 -3.21 -6.14
C ASP A 143 -25.49 -1.91 -5.84
N VAL A 144 -24.36 -1.71 -6.52
CA VAL A 144 -23.44 -0.61 -6.28
C VAL A 144 -23.86 0.65 -7.04
N PHE A 145 -24.45 0.49 -8.24
CA PHE A 145 -24.65 1.59 -9.19
C PHE A 145 -26.08 2.16 -9.20
N LYS A 146 -27.07 1.44 -8.68
CA LYS A 146 -28.48 1.88 -8.65
C LYS A 146 -29.02 2.17 -7.26
N ARG A 147 -28.15 2.23 -6.28
CA ARG A 147 -28.49 2.36 -4.86
C ARG A 147 -28.92 3.79 -4.51
N GLU A 148 -29.99 3.91 -3.72
CA GLU A 148 -30.31 5.14 -2.99
C GLU A 148 -29.67 5.12 -1.58
N GLY A 149 -28.92 6.18 -1.23
CA GLY A 149 -28.24 6.34 0.07
C GLY A 149 -26.93 5.55 0.22
N ALA A 150 -26.26 5.58 1.37
CA ALA A 150 -24.98 4.89 1.60
C ALA A 150 -25.11 3.58 2.42
N PRO A 151 -24.30 2.54 2.16
CA PRO A 151 -24.42 1.23 2.81
C PRO A 151 -24.24 1.30 4.31
N SER A 152 -24.91 0.40 5.03
CA SER A 152 -24.61 0.20 6.44
C SER A 152 -23.21 -0.42 6.59
N SER A 153 -22.39 0.19 7.45
CA SER A 153 -21.08 -0.33 7.84
C SER A 153 -21.19 -1.77 8.34
N ASN A 154 -20.30 -2.62 7.84
CA ASN A 154 -20.19 -4.02 8.28
C ASN A 154 -19.51 -4.16 9.66
N ASP A 155 -18.81 -3.13 10.12
CA ASP A 155 -18.01 -3.17 11.35
C ASP A 155 -17.99 -1.81 12.08
N THR A 156 -17.40 -1.78 13.28
CA THR A 156 -17.02 -0.58 14.03
C THR A 156 -15.50 -0.42 13.98
N SER A 157 -15.02 0.09 12.85
CA SER A 157 -13.60 0.40 12.60
C SER A 157 -13.37 1.89 12.31
N PHE A 158 -12.11 2.26 12.09
CA PHE A 158 -11.72 3.62 11.78
C PHE A 158 -10.68 3.71 10.66
N GLY A 159 -10.76 4.79 9.88
CA GLY A 159 -9.75 5.16 8.89
C GLY A 159 -8.97 6.39 9.33
N VAL A 160 -7.71 6.47 8.94
CA VAL A 160 -6.81 7.59 9.26
C VAL A 160 -6.07 8.02 8.01
N GLY A 161 -6.00 9.33 7.79
CA GLY A 161 -5.27 9.95 6.70
C GLY A 161 -4.73 11.31 7.11
N TYR A 162 -3.78 11.83 6.36
CA TYR A 162 -3.17 13.12 6.63
C TYR A 162 -2.59 13.73 5.37
N ALA A 163 -2.38 15.04 5.41
CA ALA A 163 -1.73 15.82 4.36
C ALA A 163 -1.11 17.12 4.94
N PRO A 164 -0.15 17.74 4.25
CA PRO A 164 0.62 17.14 3.16
C PRO A 164 1.58 16.06 3.71
N PHE A 165 2.21 15.32 2.80
CA PHE A 165 3.40 14.56 3.16
C PHE A 165 4.56 15.51 3.49
N SER A 166 5.38 15.13 4.45
CA SER A 166 6.67 15.77 4.71
C SER A 166 7.64 15.55 3.56
N GLU A 167 8.76 16.27 3.56
CA GLU A 167 9.88 16.05 2.65
C GLU A 167 10.42 14.61 2.76
N THR A 168 10.56 14.09 3.99
CA THR A 168 11.01 12.70 4.23
C THR A 168 10.00 11.69 3.68
N GLU A 169 8.71 11.89 3.96
CA GLU A 169 7.63 11.03 3.47
C GLU A 169 7.58 11.00 1.94
N THR A 170 7.69 12.18 1.33
CA THR A 170 7.71 12.36 -0.13
C THR A 170 8.93 11.69 -0.75
N LEU A 171 10.12 11.88 -0.16
CA LEU A 171 11.37 11.31 -0.66
C LEU A 171 11.37 9.77 -0.59
N VAL A 172 10.94 9.18 0.53
CA VAL A 172 10.84 7.73 0.70
C VAL A 172 9.89 7.13 -0.33
N LYS A 173 8.71 7.74 -0.52
CA LYS A 173 7.74 7.30 -1.52
C LYS A 173 8.28 7.40 -2.94
N ALA A 174 8.83 8.56 -3.31
CA ALA A 174 9.35 8.82 -4.64
C ALA A 174 10.54 7.92 -5.00
N THR A 175 11.37 7.57 -4.01
CA THR A 175 12.51 6.65 -4.20
C THR A 175 12.01 5.27 -4.62
N GLU A 176 11.08 4.67 -3.88
CA GLU A 176 10.53 3.36 -4.24
C GLU A 176 9.80 3.42 -5.58
N GLU A 177 8.98 4.44 -5.82
CA GLU A 177 8.23 4.59 -7.07
C GLU A 177 9.15 4.75 -8.29
N LEU A 178 10.28 5.46 -8.16
CA LEU A 178 11.28 5.57 -9.22
C LEU A 178 11.87 4.20 -9.53
N LEU A 179 12.42 3.53 -8.51
CA LEU A 179 13.17 2.29 -8.66
C LEU A 179 12.31 1.09 -9.11
N ASN A 180 11.00 1.16 -8.86
CA ASN A 180 10.00 0.20 -9.36
C ASN A 180 9.21 0.67 -10.59
N SER A 181 9.53 1.84 -11.15
CA SER A 181 8.88 2.29 -12.38
C SER A 181 9.28 1.43 -13.57
N LYS A 182 8.31 1.13 -14.46
CA LYS A 182 8.57 0.36 -15.69
C LYS A 182 9.75 0.90 -16.53
N PRO A 183 9.89 2.23 -16.75
CA PRO A 183 11.03 2.77 -17.48
C PRO A 183 12.37 2.53 -16.77
N PHE A 184 12.39 2.58 -15.44
CA PHE A 184 13.60 2.32 -14.65
C PHE A 184 14.02 0.86 -14.76
N LYS A 185 13.09 -0.08 -14.52
CA LYS A 185 13.35 -1.52 -14.65
C LYS A 185 13.85 -1.92 -16.03
N ALA A 186 13.29 -1.33 -17.08
CA ALA A 186 13.73 -1.59 -18.46
C ALA A 186 15.19 -1.18 -18.71
N LYS A 187 15.67 -0.13 -18.04
CA LYS A 187 17.05 0.36 -18.15
C LYS A 187 18.01 -0.35 -17.16
N HIS A 188 17.50 -0.74 -16.00
CA HIS A 188 18.27 -1.36 -14.92
C HIS A 188 17.65 -2.73 -14.55
N PRO A 189 17.74 -3.75 -15.43
CA PRO A 189 17.06 -5.04 -15.25
C PRO A 189 17.60 -5.87 -14.07
N ALA A 190 18.81 -5.55 -13.58
CA ALA A 190 19.38 -6.16 -12.38
C ALA A 190 18.67 -5.73 -11.09
N VAL A 191 17.89 -4.65 -11.10
CA VAL A 191 17.20 -4.13 -9.92
C VAL A 191 15.85 -4.84 -9.77
N GLY A 192 15.74 -5.75 -8.80
CA GLY A 192 14.52 -6.50 -8.50
C GLY A 192 13.41 -5.64 -7.89
N GLU A 193 12.19 -6.17 -7.86
CA GLU A 193 11.00 -5.45 -7.40
C GLU A 193 10.87 -5.32 -5.88
N ASP A 194 11.56 -6.19 -5.14
CA ASP A 194 11.66 -6.09 -3.68
C ASP A 194 12.66 -5.01 -3.28
N ILE A 195 12.08 -3.83 -3.06
CA ILE A 195 12.78 -2.64 -2.60
C ILE A 195 12.10 -2.17 -1.32
N LYS A 196 12.86 -2.05 -0.24
CA LYS A 196 12.41 -1.43 1.00
C LYS A 196 13.21 -0.15 1.24
N VAL A 197 12.51 0.97 1.42
CA VAL A 197 13.12 2.27 1.66
C VAL A 197 12.79 2.72 3.07
N MET A 198 13.82 3.01 3.86
CA MET A 198 13.72 3.56 5.21
C MET A 198 14.35 4.95 5.23
N GLY A 199 13.59 5.96 5.60
CA GLY A 199 14.07 7.32 5.85
C GLY A 199 14.09 7.60 7.35
N LEU A 200 15.24 8.03 7.85
CA LEU A 200 15.41 8.60 9.17
C LEU A 200 15.88 10.05 9.01
N ARG A 201 15.06 11.02 9.43
CA ARG A 201 15.48 12.41 9.52
C ARG A 201 15.86 12.74 10.96
N GLU A 202 17.04 13.31 11.13
CA GLU A 202 17.56 13.86 12.38
C GLU A 202 17.90 15.33 12.16
N GLY A 203 16.99 16.22 12.57
CA GLY A 203 17.06 17.65 12.24
C GLY A 203 17.06 17.88 10.72
N GLU A 204 18.18 18.39 10.20
CA GLU A 204 18.37 18.74 8.78
C GLU A 204 19.12 17.66 7.97
N LYS A 205 19.35 16.48 8.56
CA LYS A 205 19.97 15.35 7.86
C LYS A 205 18.97 14.22 7.70
N ILE A 206 18.82 13.70 6.48
CA ILE A 206 18.03 12.51 6.15
C ILE A 206 19.00 11.37 5.81
N THR A 207 18.92 10.28 6.56
CA THR A 207 19.56 9.02 6.22
C THR A 207 18.54 8.13 5.51
N LEU A 208 18.82 7.77 4.27
CA LEU A 208 17.96 6.93 3.44
C LEU A 208 18.63 5.56 3.25
N THR A 209 18.08 4.52 3.86
CA THR A 209 18.55 3.14 3.74
C THR A 209 17.64 2.35 2.82
N ILE A 210 18.21 1.76 1.78
CA ILE A 210 17.50 1.02 0.74
C ILE A 210 17.96 -0.43 0.78
N GLY A 211 17.04 -1.35 1.05
CA GLY A 211 17.21 -2.76 0.70
C GLY A 211 16.66 -2.99 -0.69
N CYS A 212 17.45 -3.52 -1.60
CA CYS A 212 17.09 -3.76 -3.00
C CYS A 212 17.60 -5.13 -3.42
N ALA A 213 16.68 -6.07 -3.66
CA ALA A 213 16.99 -7.34 -4.26
C ALA A 213 17.66 -7.14 -5.63
N MET A 214 18.76 -7.84 -5.90
CA MET A 214 19.41 -7.82 -7.22
C MET A 214 19.13 -9.12 -7.96
N VAL A 215 18.70 -9.04 -9.21
CA VAL A 215 18.33 -10.19 -10.04
C VAL A 215 19.60 -10.80 -10.65
N SER A 216 19.92 -12.01 -10.19
CA SER A 216 21.20 -12.68 -10.36
C SER A 216 21.61 -12.94 -11.80
N LYS A 217 20.65 -13.26 -12.69
CA LYS A 217 20.92 -13.51 -14.11
C LYS A 217 21.46 -12.28 -14.86
N PHE A 218 21.28 -11.08 -14.30
CA PHE A 218 21.77 -9.83 -14.86
C PHE A 218 23.04 -9.30 -14.18
N VAL A 219 23.64 -10.08 -13.28
CA VAL A 219 24.83 -9.68 -12.53
C VAL A 219 25.87 -10.80 -12.63
N ALA A 220 26.91 -10.62 -13.44
CA ALA A 220 27.85 -11.69 -13.78
C ALA A 220 28.92 -11.96 -12.72
N ASN A 221 29.13 -11.04 -11.77
CA ASN A 221 30.12 -11.17 -10.69
C ASN A 221 29.91 -10.09 -9.62
N ARG A 222 30.70 -10.20 -8.55
CA ARG A 222 30.78 -9.25 -7.44
C ARG A 222 31.02 -7.81 -7.89
N GLU A 223 31.94 -7.58 -8.82
CA GLU A 223 32.30 -6.23 -9.26
C GLU A 223 31.09 -5.54 -9.93
N GLU A 224 30.33 -6.27 -10.73
CA GLU A 224 29.11 -5.77 -11.36
C GLU A 224 27.99 -5.52 -10.34
N TYR A 225 27.83 -6.40 -9.34
CA TYR A 225 26.87 -6.16 -8.25
C TYR A 225 27.15 -4.84 -7.53
N ILE A 226 28.41 -4.63 -7.14
CA ILE A 226 28.83 -3.41 -6.44
C ILE A 226 28.62 -2.18 -7.33
N ALA A 227 28.92 -2.29 -8.62
CA ALA A 227 28.69 -1.20 -9.58
C ALA A 227 27.21 -0.82 -9.68
N VAL A 228 26.29 -1.80 -9.74
CA VAL A 228 24.84 -1.55 -9.73
C VAL A 228 24.41 -0.90 -8.41
N ARG A 229 24.92 -1.38 -7.27
CA ARG A 229 24.62 -0.82 -5.95
C ARG A 229 25.05 0.65 -5.82
N GLU A 230 26.26 1.00 -6.27
CA GLU A 230 26.74 2.38 -6.25
C GLU A 230 26.00 3.26 -7.27
N GLU A 231 25.66 2.73 -8.44
CA GLU A 231 24.83 3.47 -9.41
C GLU A 231 23.44 3.81 -8.82
N LEU A 232 22.81 2.87 -8.10
CA LEU A 232 21.54 3.14 -7.40
C LEU A 232 21.68 4.25 -6.37
N LYS A 233 22.78 4.25 -5.61
CA LYS A 233 23.07 5.29 -4.63
C LYS A 233 23.14 6.67 -5.30
N ASP A 234 23.89 6.80 -6.39
CA ASP A 234 24.02 8.05 -7.14
C ASP A 234 22.67 8.53 -7.71
N ILE A 235 21.90 7.62 -8.30
CA ILE A 235 20.57 7.92 -8.86
C ILE A 235 19.62 8.47 -7.78
N VAL A 236 19.62 7.86 -6.59
CA VAL A 236 18.74 8.27 -5.50
C VAL A 236 19.24 9.56 -4.84
N SER A 237 20.55 9.75 -4.72
CA SER A 237 21.13 11.03 -4.29
C SER A 237 20.71 12.17 -5.24
N ASP A 238 20.75 11.95 -6.55
CA ASP A 238 20.27 12.92 -7.55
C ASP A 238 18.75 13.17 -7.43
N LEU A 239 17.96 12.12 -7.20
CA LEU A 239 16.52 12.24 -6.97
C LEU A 239 16.22 13.13 -5.75
N ALA A 240 16.96 12.94 -4.65
CA ALA A 240 16.74 13.65 -3.39
C ALA A 240 16.80 15.17 -3.54
N THR A 241 17.69 15.68 -4.41
CA THR A 241 17.84 17.11 -4.69
C THR A 241 16.57 17.79 -5.23
N LYS A 242 15.60 17.02 -5.72
CA LYS A 242 14.30 17.52 -6.22
C LYS A 242 13.26 17.72 -5.11
N TYR A 243 13.44 17.06 -3.97
CA TYR A 243 12.44 16.97 -2.92
C TYR A 243 12.82 17.68 -1.63
N THR A 244 14.11 17.89 -1.39
CA THR A 244 14.58 18.53 -0.16
C THR A 244 15.90 19.28 -0.38
N ASN A 245 16.11 20.33 0.42
CA ASN A 245 17.40 21.02 0.53
C ASN A 245 18.25 20.49 1.70
N ARG A 246 17.74 19.51 2.45
CA ARG A 246 18.43 18.86 3.58
C ARG A 246 19.60 18.03 3.08
N GLU A 247 20.55 17.78 3.97
CA GLU A 247 21.61 16.81 3.67
C GLU A 247 20.98 15.42 3.59
N VAL A 248 21.19 14.71 2.47
CA VAL A 248 20.70 13.34 2.30
C VAL A 248 21.86 12.38 2.13
N GLU A 249 21.98 11.43 3.05
CA GLU A 249 22.94 10.33 2.99
C GLU A 249 22.22 9.06 2.57
N VAL A 250 22.62 8.47 1.43
CA VAL A 250 21.99 7.29 0.85
C VAL A 250 22.86 6.05 1.09
N PHE A 251 22.24 5.00 1.58
CA PHE A 251 22.82 3.67 1.72
C PHE A 251 21.99 2.64 0.95
N VAL A 252 22.65 1.72 0.27
CA VAL A 252 22.02 0.62 -0.45
C VAL A 252 22.61 -0.70 0.04
N ASN A 253 21.76 -1.68 0.35
CA ASN A 253 22.10 -3.03 0.79
C ASN A 253 23.18 -3.07 1.90
N THR A 254 22.91 -2.38 3.01
CA THR A 254 23.84 -2.26 4.15
C THR A 254 24.20 -3.57 4.85
N ALA A 255 23.47 -4.65 4.57
CA ALA A 255 23.76 -5.98 5.08
C ALA A 255 24.81 -6.74 4.25
N ASP A 256 25.20 -6.20 3.09
CA ASP A 256 26.22 -6.80 2.25
C ASP A 256 27.58 -6.85 2.95
N ASN A 257 28.39 -7.84 2.56
CA ASN A 257 29.77 -7.99 2.96
C ASN A 257 30.68 -8.00 1.73
N ASP A 258 31.25 -6.84 1.40
CA ASP A 258 32.13 -6.69 0.24
C ASP A 258 33.42 -7.53 0.35
N ASP A 259 33.81 -7.97 1.55
CA ASP A 259 34.96 -8.89 1.73
C ASP A 259 34.60 -10.35 1.42
N ALA A 260 33.32 -10.67 1.20
CA ALA A 260 32.89 -11.99 0.80
C ALA A 260 33.41 -12.36 -0.59
N THR A 261 33.90 -13.60 -0.71
CA THR A 261 34.43 -14.16 -1.97
C THR A 261 33.39 -14.97 -2.75
N ASP A 262 32.17 -15.06 -2.23
CA ASP A 262 31.03 -15.78 -2.81
C ASP A 262 29.73 -14.99 -2.64
N GLU A 263 28.63 -15.53 -3.13
CA GLU A 263 27.31 -14.89 -3.16
C GLU A 263 26.68 -14.67 -1.78
N SER A 264 27.17 -15.33 -0.72
CA SER A 264 26.58 -15.22 0.62
C SER A 264 26.69 -13.83 1.24
N GLY A 265 27.57 -12.98 0.70
CA GLY A 265 27.75 -11.60 1.12
C GLY A 265 26.85 -10.58 0.41
N TYR A 266 25.93 -10.98 -0.46
CA TYR A 266 25.18 -10.04 -1.30
C TYR A 266 23.68 -10.33 -1.31
N TYR A 267 22.87 -9.28 -1.40
CA TYR A 267 21.42 -9.40 -1.56
C TYR A 267 21.03 -9.78 -3.01
N LEU A 268 21.43 -10.99 -3.40
CA LEU A 268 21.23 -11.55 -4.74
C LEU A 268 20.01 -12.49 -4.74
N THR A 269 19.11 -12.35 -5.71
CA THR A 269 17.86 -13.13 -5.88
C THR A 269 17.77 -13.68 -7.30
N VAL A 270 17.06 -14.79 -7.51
CA VAL A 270 16.75 -15.34 -8.84
C VAL A 270 15.62 -14.55 -9.50
N THR A 271 14.61 -14.16 -8.73
CA THR A 271 13.31 -13.65 -9.21
C THR A 271 13.14 -12.15 -9.01
N GLY A 272 13.91 -11.52 -8.11
CA GLY A 272 13.75 -10.11 -7.74
C GLY A 272 12.93 -9.87 -6.46
N THR A 273 12.51 -10.93 -5.75
CA THR A 273 11.84 -10.84 -4.44
C THR A 273 12.51 -11.71 -3.38
N SER A 274 12.57 -11.27 -2.12
CA SER A 274 13.07 -12.12 -1.02
C SER A 274 12.11 -13.24 -0.62
N ALA A 275 10.86 -13.22 -1.10
CA ALA A 275 9.92 -14.32 -0.91
C ALA A 275 10.47 -15.67 -1.39
N GLU A 276 11.43 -15.65 -2.33
CA GLU A 276 12.10 -16.86 -2.79
C GLU A 276 13.07 -17.50 -1.77
N MET A 277 13.50 -16.75 -0.73
CA MET A 277 14.62 -17.14 0.14
C MET A 277 14.48 -16.77 1.63
N GLY A 278 13.33 -17.05 2.23
CA GLY A 278 13.16 -17.06 3.69
C GLY A 278 12.36 -15.91 4.30
N ASP A 279 11.88 -14.95 3.52
CA ASP A 279 10.97 -13.92 4.01
C ASP A 279 9.50 -14.27 3.72
N ASP A 280 8.70 -14.35 4.78
CA ASP A 280 7.25 -14.53 4.71
C ASP A 280 6.54 -13.19 4.52
N GLY A 281 5.29 -13.22 4.06
CA GLY A 281 4.46 -12.03 3.86
C GLY A 281 3.02 -12.23 4.32
N SER A 282 2.37 -11.16 4.78
CA SER A 282 0.92 -11.19 5.05
C SER A 282 0.25 -9.85 4.85
N VAL A 283 -1.04 -9.87 4.51
CA VAL A 283 -1.87 -8.66 4.32
C VAL A 283 -1.84 -7.78 5.56
N GLY A 284 -1.78 -6.46 5.37
CA GLY A 284 -1.86 -5.47 6.44
C GLY A 284 -0.58 -5.29 7.25
N ARG A 285 0.51 -6.00 6.92
CA ARG A 285 1.84 -5.86 7.53
C ARG A 285 2.75 -4.89 6.78
N GLY A 286 2.28 -4.42 5.63
CA GLY A 286 2.94 -3.44 4.78
C GLY A 286 2.57 -2.00 5.09
N ASN A 287 2.57 -1.21 4.03
CA ASN A 287 2.25 0.21 4.03
C ASN A 287 0.80 0.47 4.49
N ARG A 288 0.50 1.71 4.88
CA ARG A 288 -0.90 2.15 5.06
C ARG A 288 -1.50 2.53 3.70
N ALA A 289 -2.80 2.85 3.66
CA ALA A 289 -3.51 3.20 2.42
C ALA A 289 -2.93 4.42 1.67
N ASN A 290 -2.07 5.22 2.31
CA ASN A 290 -1.38 6.35 1.70
C ASN A 290 -0.03 5.96 1.05
N GLY A 291 0.40 4.72 1.21
CA GLY A 291 1.66 4.20 0.67
C GLY A 291 2.85 4.18 1.61
N LEU A 292 2.68 4.55 2.89
CA LEU A 292 3.81 4.70 3.82
C LEU A 292 3.53 4.07 5.19
N ILE A 293 4.60 3.82 5.94
CA ILE A 293 4.59 3.50 7.37
C ILE A 293 5.24 4.67 8.09
N THR A 294 4.47 5.39 8.90
CA THR A 294 4.86 6.69 9.44
C THR A 294 4.60 6.75 10.95
N PRO A 295 5.48 6.20 11.79
CA PRO A 295 5.31 6.17 13.24
C PRO A 295 5.16 7.55 13.89
N CYS A 296 5.61 8.63 13.24
CA CYS A 296 5.43 10.01 13.71
C CYS A 296 4.05 10.62 13.34
N ARG A 297 3.18 9.87 12.64
CA ARG A 297 1.82 10.25 12.25
C ARG A 297 0.80 9.29 12.89
N PRO A 298 -0.46 9.71 13.07
CA PRO A 298 -1.52 8.75 13.40
C PRO A 298 -1.72 7.76 12.24
N MET A 299 -1.96 6.49 12.55
CA MET A 299 -2.20 5.43 11.57
C MET A 299 -3.38 4.56 12.00
N SER A 300 -4.09 4.00 11.01
CA SER A 300 -5.00 2.89 11.23
C SER A 300 -4.27 1.55 11.14
N MET A 301 -4.62 0.63 12.03
CA MET A 301 -4.15 -0.76 11.97
C MET A 301 -5.00 -1.62 11.02
N GLU A 302 -6.11 -1.09 10.52
CA GLU A 302 -6.94 -1.76 9.52
C GLU A 302 -6.13 -1.97 8.22
N ALA A 303 -6.03 -3.22 7.78
CA ALA A 303 -5.57 -3.51 6.42
C ALA A 303 -6.63 -3.04 5.43
N SER A 304 -6.26 -2.31 4.39
CA SER A 304 -7.19 -1.83 3.35
C SER A 304 -7.37 -2.83 2.21
N SER A 305 -6.29 -3.52 1.83
CA SER A 305 -6.28 -4.43 0.68
C SER A 305 -7.14 -5.67 0.90
N GLY A 306 -7.90 -6.05 -0.12
CA GLY A 306 -8.74 -7.25 -0.14
C GLY A 306 -10.08 -7.16 0.57
N LYS A 307 -10.31 -6.10 1.37
CA LYS A 307 -11.62 -5.86 1.99
C LYS A 307 -12.68 -5.44 0.98
N ASN A 308 -13.93 -5.80 1.27
CA ASN A 308 -15.07 -5.44 0.45
C ASN A 308 -15.14 -3.92 0.20
N PRO A 309 -15.21 -3.45 -1.06
CA PRO A 309 -15.23 -2.03 -1.35
C PRO A 309 -16.56 -1.33 -1.07
N ILE A 310 -17.62 -2.08 -0.76
CA ILE A 310 -18.98 -1.55 -0.64
C ILE A 310 -19.26 -1.03 0.77
N ASN A 311 -19.00 -1.84 1.79
CA ASN A 311 -19.40 -1.50 3.16
C ASN A 311 -18.29 -1.70 4.21
N HIS A 312 -17.10 -2.12 3.79
CA HIS A 312 -15.99 -2.29 4.72
C HIS A 312 -15.29 -0.95 4.99
N VAL A 313 -15.70 -0.29 6.07
CA VAL A 313 -15.19 1.01 6.50
C VAL A 313 -13.69 1.02 6.80
N GLY A 314 -13.09 -0.09 7.26
CA GLY A 314 -11.64 -0.24 7.38
C GLY A 314 -10.88 0.08 6.07
N LYS A 315 -11.46 -0.21 4.91
CA LYS A 315 -10.89 0.18 3.60
C LYS A 315 -11.34 1.58 3.19
N ILE A 316 -12.66 1.78 3.13
CA ILE A 316 -13.28 2.99 2.59
C ILE A 316 -12.83 4.23 3.36
N TYR A 317 -12.83 4.19 4.69
CA TYR A 317 -12.46 5.34 5.50
C TYR A 317 -10.98 5.66 5.45
N ASN A 318 -10.09 4.67 5.32
CA ASN A 318 -8.66 4.93 5.17
C ASN A 318 -8.36 5.66 3.85
N ILE A 319 -9.01 5.24 2.76
CA ILE A 319 -8.89 5.93 1.47
C ILE A 319 -9.52 7.33 1.56
N LEU A 320 -10.76 7.41 2.05
CA LEU A 320 -11.51 8.67 2.16
C LEU A 320 -10.77 9.70 3.02
N SER A 321 -10.16 9.28 4.13
CA SER A 321 -9.41 10.20 4.99
C SER A 321 -8.19 10.80 4.31
N ASN A 322 -7.54 10.06 3.39
CA ASN A 322 -6.42 10.59 2.60
C ASN A 322 -6.93 11.63 1.58
N GLU A 323 -8.01 11.32 0.87
CA GLU A 323 -8.61 12.24 -0.11
C GLU A 323 -9.11 13.53 0.54
N ILE A 324 -9.80 13.43 1.70
CA ILE A 324 -10.22 14.59 2.48
C ILE A 324 -9.02 15.44 2.89
N ALA A 325 -7.99 14.82 3.48
CA ALA A 325 -6.84 15.57 3.97
C ALA A 325 -6.15 16.33 2.84
N LYS A 326 -5.95 15.67 1.70
CA LYS A 326 -5.35 16.27 0.50
C LYS A 326 -6.18 17.42 -0.03
N ASP A 327 -7.48 17.22 -0.25
CA ASP A 327 -8.38 18.23 -0.79
C ASP A 327 -8.46 19.47 0.12
N VAL A 328 -8.53 19.28 1.43
CA VAL A 328 -8.55 20.39 2.39
C VAL A 328 -7.25 21.19 2.34
N VAL A 329 -6.08 20.54 2.39
CA VAL A 329 -4.78 21.23 2.36
C VAL A 329 -4.57 21.96 1.03
N GLU A 330 -5.03 21.40 -0.08
CA GLU A 330 -4.92 22.03 -1.42
C GLU A 330 -5.86 23.23 -1.60
N ASN A 331 -7.06 23.21 -0.98
CA ASN A 331 -8.13 24.18 -1.27
C ASN A 331 -8.46 25.14 -0.12
N VAL A 332 -7.86 24.98 1.06
CA VAL A 332 -8.07 25.86 2.22
C VAL A 332 -6.75 26.51 2.63
N GLU A 333 -6.55 27.75 2.19
CA GLU A 333 -5.41 28.57 2.60
C GLU A 333 -5.32 28.71 4.12
N GLY A 334 -4.09 28.66 4.65
CA GLY A 334 -3.80 28.81 6.08
C GLY A 334 -3.71 27.52 6.87
N ILE A 335 -3.83 26.34 6.23
CA ILE A 335 -3.60 25.04 6.85
C ILE A 335 -2.20 24.53 6.45
N LYS A 336 -1.33 24.36 7.45
CA LYS A 336 0.03 23.81 7.28
C LYS A 336 0.04 22.29 7.25
N GLN A 337 -0.84 21.66 8.03
CA GLN A 337 -0.98 20.20 8.16
C GLN A 337 -2.38 19.83 8.62
N MET A 338 -2.87 18.68 8.18
CA MET A 338 -4.15 18.11 8.61
C MET A 338 -4.04 16.61 8.87
N ASN A 339 -4.66 16.16 9.96
CA ASN A 339 -4.97 14.75 10.23
C ASN A 339 -6.48 14.54 10.19
N VAL A 340 -6.93 13.44 9.61
CA VAL A 340 -8.33 13.04 9.49
C VAL A 340 -8.49 11.65 10.11
N MET A 341 -9.46 11.51 11.02
CA MET A 341 -9.85 10.22 11.61
C MET A 341 -11.36 10.05 11.48
N ILE A 342 -11.79 8.98 10.81
CA ILE A 342 -13.21 8.71 10.59
C ILE A 342 -13.55 7.41 11.31
N LEU A 343 -14.45 7.47 12.29
CA LEU A 343 -14.91 6.32 13.07
C LEU A 343 -16.32 5.93 12.65
N SER A 344 -16.49 4.65 12.32
CA SER A 344 -17.80 4.07 12.01
C SER A 344 -18.51 3.59 13.27
N GLN A 345 -19.76 3.18 13.11
CA GLN A 345 -20.46 2.32 14.06
C GLN A 345 -21.18 1.25 13.23
N ILE A 346 -21.00 -0.02 13.58
CA ILE A 346 -21.61 -1.15 12.86
C ILE A 346 -23.12 -0.94 12.68
N GLY A 347 -23.61 -1.20 11.48
CA GLY A 347 -25.02 -1.03 11.10
C GLY A 347 -25.45 0.40 10.76
N LYS A 348 -24.59 1.43 10.97
CA LYS A 348 -24.86 2.81 10.54
C LYS A 348 -24.42 3.05 9.10
N PRO A 349 -25.11 3.92 8.33
CA PRO A 349 -24.66 4.31 6.99
C PRO A 349 -23.21 4.81 7.00
N ILE A 350 -22.41 4.40 6.01
CA ILE A 350 -21.00 4.80 5.89
C ILE A 350 -20.82 6.30 5.59
N ASP A 351 -21.84 6.98 5.09
CA ASP A 351 -21.83 8.45 4.96
C ASP A 351 -22.18 9.15 6.28
N GLN A 352 -22.56 8.42 7.33
CA GLN A 352 -22.93 8.96 8.64
C GLN A 352 -22.00 8.41 9.73
N PRO A 353 -20.70 8.77 9.71
CA PRO A 353 -19.73 8.26 10.67
C PRO A 353 -20.12 8.66 12.10
N LYS A 354 -19.75 7.81 13.07
CA LYS A 354 -19.90 8.11 14.49
C LYS A 354 -19.15 9.38 14.86
N ALA A 355 -17.98 9.61 14.25
CA ALA A 355 -17.25 10.87 14.28
C ALA A 355 -16.34 10.97 13.06
N ALA A 356 -16.28 12.14 12.44
CA ALA A 356 -15.23 12.54 11.50
C ALA A 356 -14.41 13.64 12.17
N SER A 357 -13.32 13.25 12.81
CA SER A 357 -12.43 14.16 13.55
C SER A 357 -11.32 14.65 12.64
N THR A 358 -11.32 15.95 12.37
CA THR A 358 -10.28 16.64 11.61
C THR A 358 -9.46 17.54 12.54
N GLN A 359 -8.14 17.37 12.52
CA GLN A 359 -7.22 18.13 13.35
C GLN A 359 -6.24 18.87 12.45
N VAL A 360 -6.09 20.18 12.63
CA VAL A 360 -5.27 21.04 11.75
C VAL A 360 -4.16 21.74 12.53
N ILE A 361 -2.99 21.84 11.92
CA ILE A 361 -1.96 22.82 12.30
C ILE A 361 -2.11 23.98 11.31
N LEU A 362 -2.24 25.18 11.84
CA LEU A 362 -2.48 26.40 11.06
C LEU A 362 -1.17 27.13 10.80
N GLU A 363 -1.16 27.93 9.73
CA GLU A 363 -0.09 28.88 9.47
C GLU A 363 -0.08 30.02 10.51
N ASP A 364 1.08 30.65 10.69
CA ASP A 364 1.25 31.74 11.65
C ASP A 364 0.23 32.87 11.43
N GLY A 365 -0.53 33.19 12.47
CA GLY A 365 -1.53 34.26 12.45
C GLY A 365 -2.92 33.87 11.93
N VAL A 366 -3.11 32.63 11.48
CA VAL A 366 -4.43 32.07 11.11
C VAL A 366 -5.10 31.48 12.35
N LYS A 367 -6.41 31.72 12.51
CA LYS A 367 -7.22 31.14 13.59
C LYS A 367 -8.12 30.04 13.06
N LEU A 368 -8.49 29.10 13.94
CA LEU A 368 -9.42 28.03 13.57
C LEU A 368 -10.73 28.54 12.94
N GLU A 369 -11.28 29.64 13.47
CA GLU A 369 -12.51 30.29 12.98
C GLU A 369 -12.42 30.79 11.53
N ASP A 370 -11.21 30.95 10.98
CA ASP A 370 -10.97 31.39 9.60
C ASP A 370 -11.11 30.23 8.60
N VAL A 371 -10.96 28.98 9.07
CA VAL A 371 -10.90 27.78 8.22
C VAL A 371 -11.96 26.73 8.54
N ASP A 372 -12.48 26.69 9.78
CA ASP A 372 -13.33 25.62 10.32
C ASP A 372 -14.51 25.26 9.41
N LYS A 373 -15.27 26.25 8.96
CA LYS A 373 -16.43 26.06 8.08
C LYS A 373 -16.06 25.55 6.71
N LYS A 374 -14.90 25.95 6.17
CA LYS A 374 -14.42 25.48 4.86
C LYS A 374 -14.00 24.02 4.96
N VAL A 375 -13.31 23.65 6.03
CA VAL A 375 -12.94 22.25 6.33
C VAL A 375 -14.20 21.41 6.49
N GLU A 376 -15.16 21.85 7.31
CA GLU A 376 -16.43 21.13 7.52
C GLU A 376 -17.20 20.91 6.22
N GLN A 377 -17.26 21.91 5.33
CA GLN A 377 -17.91 21.80 4.02
C GLN A 377 -17.25 20.77 3.11
N ILE A 378 -15.91 20.73 3.05
CA ILE A 378 -15.19 19.74 2.23
C ILE A 378 -15.40 18.33 2.79
N VAL A 379 -15.31 18.15 4.10
CA VAL A 379 -15.54 16.85 4.76
C VAL A 379 -16.97 16.36 4.54
N ASP A 380 -17.96 17.25 4.67
CA ASP A 380 -19.37 16.89 4.46
C ASP A 380 -19.65 16.47 3.02
N ARG A 381 -19.06 17.18 2.03
CA ARG A 381 -19.14 16.83 0.61
C ARG A 381 -18.53 15.44 0.33
N TRP A 382 -17.33 15.17 0.83
CA TRP A 382 -16.69 13.85 0.65
C TRP A 382 -17.49 12.71 1.27
N LEU A 383 -18.14 12.95 2.42
CA LEU A 383 -19.03 11.96 3.03
C LEU A 383 -20.33 11.81 2.24
N GLU A 384 -20.87 12.88 1.66
CA GLU A 384 -22.02 12.82 0.75
C GLU A 384 -21.73 12.01 -0.51
N ASP A 385 -20.56 12.24 -1.11
CA ASP A 385 -20.10 11.60 -2.34
C ASP A 385 -19.23 10.35 -2.09
N ILE A 386 -19.37 9.71 -0.92
CA ILE A 386 -18.52 8.59 -0.50
C ILE A 386 -18.54 7.41 -1.47
N SER A 387 -19.60 7.25 -2.28
CA SER A 387 -19.69 6.20 -3.30
C SER A 387 -18.61 6.30 -4.36
N ILE A 388 -18.05 7.50 -4.61
CA ILE A 388 -16.91 7.68 -5.53
C ILE A 388 -15.72 6.82 -5.10
N ILE A 389 -15.48 6.67 -3.79
CA ILE A 389 -14.43 5.80 -3.27
C ILE A 389 -14.72 4.34 -3.63
N THR A 390 -15.94 3.88 -3.35
CA THR A 390 -16.37 2.51 -3.69
C THR A 390 -16.26 2.23 -5.19
N GLU A 391 -16.74 3.15 -6.04
CA GLU A 391 -16.69 3.00 -7.49
C GLU A 391 -15.26 2.95 -8.02
N ASN A 392 -14.38 3.83 -7.52
CA ASN A 392 -12.98 3.85 -7.95
C ASN A 392 -12.25 2.57 -7.54
N VAL A 393 -12.50 2.04 -6.34
CA VAL A 393 -11.92 0.78 -5.89
C VAL A 393 -12.45 -0.40 -6.72
N VAL A 394 -13.76 -0.49 -6.96
CA VAL A 394 -14.34 -1.54 -7.82
C VAL A 394 -13.76 -1.51 -9.25
N GLN A 395 -13.37 -0.32 -9.72
CA GLN A 395 -12.77 -0.12 -11.05
C GLN A 395 -11.24 -0.26 -11.06
N GLY A 396 -10.59 -0.57 -9.93
CA GLY A 396 -9.13 -0.67 -9.82
C GLY A 396 -8.40 0.66 -10.04
N LYS A 397 -9.05 1.79 -9.73
CA LYS A 397 -8.51 3.16 -9.91
C LYS A 397 -7.90 3.75 -8.65
N THR A 398 -8.00 3.04 -7.52
CA THR A 398 -7.56 3.53 -6.22
C THR A 398 -6.51 2.59 -5.64
N ARG A 399 -5.39 3.16 -5.18
CA ARG A 399 -4.37 2.40 -4.45
C ARG A 399 -4.82 2.15 -3.00
N THR A 400 -4.45 0.99 -2.47
CA THR A 400 -4.78 0.59 -1.10
C THR A 400 -3.56 0.41 -0.20
N PHE A 401 -2.34 0.57 -0.71
CA PHE A 401 -1.06 0.45 0.02
C PHE A 401 0.11 1.09 -0.76
#